data_AF-A0A818BYY3-F1
#
_entry.id   AF-A0A818BYY3-F1
#
_cell.length_a   1.000
_cell.length_b   1.000
_cell.length_c   1.000
_cell.angle_alpha   90.00
_cell.angle_beta   90.00
_cell.angle_gamma   90.00
#
_symmetry.space_group_name_H-M   'P 1'
#
loop_
_entity.id
_entity.type
_entity.pdbx_description
1 polymer ?
#
loop_
_entity_poly.entity_id
_entity_poly.type
_entity_poly.pdbx_seq_one_letter_code
_entity_poly.pdbx_strand_id
1 'polypeptide(L)'
;GSDYVPFLAAGIVVGGVNTGAGGIKSVNERDQYSAILGIGNGGIANAAYDPCYHQQCDTITNINPFSYEKVVKAAAHAMEYLGRLNDLEKWLYPQGRTKNFQFLKPNHLYNFHNDPDFIWA
;
A
#
# COMPACT_ATOMS: atom_id res chain seq x y z
N GLY A 1 -5.27 0.09 -10.28
CA GLY A 1 -4.44 -1.13 -10.42
C GLY A 1 -2.99 -0.75 -10.19
N SER A 2 -2.14 -1.71 -9.84
CA SER A 2 -0.70 -1.49 -9.59
C SER A 2 0.08 -2.75 -9.99
N ASP A 3 1.40 -2.64 -10.11
CA ASP A 3 2.28 -3.66 -10.70
C ASP A 3 2.48 -4.90 -9.84
N TYR A 4 2.04 -4.89 -8.58
CA TYR A 4 2.11 -6.06 -7.70
C TYR A 4 1.10 -7.15 -8.07
N VAL A 5 0.05 -6.81 -8.84
CA VAL A 5 -1.08 -7.72 -9.11
C VAL A 5 -0.64 -9.04 -9.77
N PRO A 6 0.23 -9.06 -10.80
CA PRO A 6 0.70 -10.31 -11.40
C PRO A 6 1.54 -11.18 -10.44
N PHE A 7 2.26 -10.58 -9.50
CA PHE A 7 3.04 -11.32 -8.49
C PHE A 7 2.13 -11.99 -7.47
N LEU A 8 1.15 -11.24 -6.96
CA LEU A 8 0.11 -11.78 -6.10
C LEU A 8 -0.65 -12.91 -6.81
N ALA A 9 -1.02 -12.71 -8.08
CA ALA A 9 -1.66 -13.73 -8.92
C ALA A 9 -0.76 -14.93 -9.28
N ALA A 10 0.51 -14.93 -8.88
CA ALA A 10 1.43 -16.06 -9.01
C ALA A 10 1.80 -16.69 -7.65
N GLY A 11 1.22 -16.20 -6.54
CA GLY A 11 1.49 -16.71 -5.18
C GLY A 11 2.77 -16.20 -4.55
N ILE A 12 3.28 -15.10 -5.08
CA ILE A 12 4.38 -14.38 -4.50
C ILE A 12 3.77 -13.40 -3.49
N VAL A 13 4.21 -13.46 -2.23
CA VAL A 13 3.79 -12.50 -1.21
C VAL A 13 4.19 -11.10 -1.65
N VAL A 14 3.24 -10.16 -1.58
CA VAL A 14 3.45 -8.76 -1.94
C VAL A 14 3.09 -7.85 -0.77
N GLY A 15 3.68 -6.67 -0.77
CA GLY A 15 3.34 -5.56 0.11
C GLY A 15 3.67 -4.25 -0.57
N GLY A 16 3.33 -3.13 0.08
CA GLY A 16 3.64 -1.82 -0.47
C GLY A 16 3.15 -0.68 0.41
N VAL A 17 3.48 0.53 -0.03
CA VAL A 17 3.05 1.79 0.60
C VAL A 17 2.25 2.61 -0.41
N ASN A 18 1.22 3.31 0.06
CA ASN A 18 0.37 4.18 -0.77
C ASN A 18 -0.14 5.36 0.08
N THR A 19 -0.32 6.52 -0.55
CA THR A 19 -0.88 7.73 0.06
C THR A 19 -2.33 8.00 -0.33
N GLY A 20 -2.90 7.16 -1.20
CA GLY A 20 -4.21 7.35 -1.82
C GLY A 20 -4.12 7.99 -3.21
N ALA A 21 -5.25 8.01 -3.92
CA ALA A 21 -5.39 8.54 -5.28
C ALA A 21 -6.68 9.39 -5.38
N GLY A 22 -7.53 9.19 -6.38
CA GLY A 22 -8.81 9.91 -6.52
C GLY A 22 -9.89 9.57 -5.47
N GLY A 23 -9.62 8.68 -4.50
CA GLY A 23 -10.57 8.35 -3.43
C GLY A 23 -10.80 9.52 -2.47
N ILE A 24 -11.99 9.63 -1.89
CA ILE A 24 -12.32 10.72 -0.96
C ILE A 24 -11.93 10.33 0.47
N LYS A 25 -11.12 11.17 1.12
CA LYS A 25 -10.72 11.02 2.52
C LYS A 25 -11.91 11.34 3.43
N SER A 26 -12.29 10.39 4.27
CA SER A 26 -13.35 10.59 5.27
C SER A 26 -12.90 11.48 6.43
N VAL A 27 -13.86 12.00 7.20
CA VAL A 27 -13.59 12.73 8.45
C VAL A 27 -12.81 11.86 9.43
N ASN A 28 -13.21 10.58 9.56
CA ASN A 28 -12.56 9.65 10.47
C ASN A 28 -11.11 9.37 10.06
N GLU A 29 -10.82 9.12 8.78
CA GLU A 29 -9.44 8.94 8.31
C GLU A 29 -8.59 10.18 8.55
N ARG A 30 -9.11 11.38 8.29
CA ARG A 30 -8.41 12.64 8.57
C ARG A 30 -8.07 12.77 10.06
N ASP A 31 -9.01 12.45 10.94
CA ASP A 31 -8.81 12.53 12.40
C ASP A 31 -7.80 11.48 12.89
N GLN A 32 -7.90 10.24 12.39
CA GLN A 32 -6.94 9.16 12.67
C GLN A 32 -5.52 9.53 12.23
N TYR A 33 -5.36 10.02 10.99
CA TYR A 33 -4.06 10.45 10.50
C TYR A 33 -3.52 11.64 11.29
N SER A 34 -4.36 12.59 11.70
CA SER A 34 -3.91 13.70 12.55
C SER A 34 -3.46 13.21 13.94
N ALA A 35 -4.07 12.16 14.49
CA ALA A 35 -3.66 11.59 15.77
C ALA A 35 -2.32 10.84 15.66
N ILE A 36 -2.11 10.09 14.56
CA ILE A 36 -0.92 9.25 14.37
C ILE A 36 0.28 10.06 13.86
N LEU A 37 0.04 10.96 12.90
CA LEU A 37 1.09 11.69 12.18
C LEU A 37 1.34 13.10 12.76
N GLY A 38 0.54 13.52 13.74
CA GLY A 38 0.60 14.84 14.37
C GLY A 38 -0.43 15.82 13.81
N ILE A 39 -0.79 16.80 14.64
CA ILE A 39 -1.77 17.85 14.32
C ILE A 39 -1.35 18.55 13.02
N GLY A 40 -2.28 18.58 12.05
CA GLY A 40 -2.06 19.19 10.73
C GLY A 40 -1.67 18.21 9.62
N ASN A 41 -1.25 16.98 9.95
CA ASN A 41 -0.88 15.97 8.96
C ASN A 41 -2.03 15.02 8.56
N GLY A 42 -3.24 15.26 9.09
CA GLY A 42 -4.43 14.48 8.72
C GLY A 42 -4.92 14.71 7.29
N GLY A 43 -4.59 15.86 6.70
CA GLY A 43 -5.13 16.32 5.42
C GLY A 43 -6.52 16.94 5.55
N ILE A 44 -7.26 17.00 4.44
CA ILE A 44 -8.58 17.63 4.35
C ILE A 44 -9.65 16.54 4.22
N ALA A 45 -10.64 16.57 5.11
CA ALA A 45 -11.78 15.65 5.03
C ALA A 45 -12.70 16.03 3.87
N ASN A 46 -13.38 15.05 3.29
CA ASN A 46 -14.26 15.17 2.13
C ASN A 46 -13.58 15.71 0.86
N ALA A 47 -12.25 15.61 0.80
CA ALA A 47 -11.45 15.90 -0.39
C ALA A 47 -10.79 14.60 -0.90
N ALA A 48 -10.42 14.59 -2.18
CA ALA A 48 -9.62 13.49 -2.73
C ALA A 48 -8.25 13.41 -2.03
N TYR A 49 -7.69 12.20 -1.89
CA TYR A 49 -6.31 12.04 -1.41
C TYR A 49 -5.31 12.75 -2.31
N ASP A 50 -5.50 12.58 -3.63
CA ASP A 50 -4.82 13.32 -4.67
C ASP A 50 -5.87 13.95 -5.61
N PRO A 51 -6.10 15.28 -5.52
CA PRO A 51 -7.04 15.97 -6.38
C PRO A 51 -6.56 16.10 -7.83
N CYS A 52 -5.30 15.79 -8.12
CA CYS A 52 -4.68 15.83 -9.44
C CYS A 52 -4.44 14.44 -10.05
N TYR A 53 -4.92 13.36 -9.42
CA TYR A 53 -4.74 11.99 -9.93
C TYR A 53 -5.22 11.88 -11.39
N HIS A 54 -4.31 11.48 -12.30
CA HIS A 54 -4.53 11.41 -13.77
C HIS A 54 -4.93 12.75 -14.43
N GLN A 55 -4.54 13.88 -13.86
CA GLN A 55 -4.78 15.21 -14.42
C GLN A 55 -3.48 15.92 -14.77
N GLN A 56 -3.57 16.99 -15.57
CA GLN A 56 -2.40 17.77 -15.99
C GLN A 56 -1.64 18.41 -14.81
N CYS A 57 -2.31 18.63 -13.68
CA CYS A 57 -1.69 19.20 -12.48
C CYS A 57 -0.87 18.20 -11.66
N ASP A 58 -0.83 16.91 -12.04
CA ASP A 58 0.06 15.91 -11.44
C ASP A 58 1.53 16.17 -11.85
N THR A 59 2.14 17.10 -11.13
CA THR A 59 3.50 17.57 -11.34
C THR A 59 4.24 17.62 -10.01
N ILE A 60 5.53 17.99 -10.01
CA ILE A 60 6.33 18.08 -8.77
C ILE A 60 5.73 19.03 -7.72
N THR A 61 4.87 19.98 -8.12
CA THR A 61 4.20 20.90 -7.19
C THR A 61 3.03 20.26 -6.45
N ASN A 62 2.56 19.07 -6.85
CA ASN A 62 1.48 18.32 -6.20
C ASN A 62 1.99 17.32 -5.14
N ILE A 63 3.30 17.28 -4.89
CA ILE A 63 3.89 16.37 -3.89
C ILE A 63 3.77 16.99 -2.50
N ASN A 64 3.27 16.21 -1.53
CA ASN A 64 3.37 16.53 -0.12
C ASN A 64 4.72 16.03 0.46
N PRO A 65 5.68 16.91 0.85
CA PRO A 65 7.01 16.48 1.25
C PRO A 65 7.03 15.63 2.53
N PHE A 66 6.12 15.92 3.48
CA PHE A 66 6.00 15.15 4.72
C PHE A 66 5.57 13.71 4.43
N SER A 67 4.52 13.54 3.63
CA SER A 67 4.03 12.23 3.23
C SER A 67 5.07 11.45 2.43
N TYR A 68 5.72 12.12 1.47
CA TYR A 68 6.80 11.56 0.65
C TYR A 68 7.95 11.01 1.52
N GLU A 69 8.43 11.78 2.50
CA GLU A 69 9.50 11.34 3.40
C GLU A 69 9.10 10.08 4.17
N LYS A 70 7.86 10.01 4.68
CA LYS A 70 7.37 8.85 5.44
C LYS A 70 7.30 7.59 4.58
N VAL A 71 6.74 7.68 3.36
CA VAL A 71 6.62 6.50 2.49
C VAL A 71 7.97 6.02 1.99
N VAL A 72 8.91 6.93 1.68
CA VAL A 72 10.28 6.55 1.30
C VAL A 72 10.99 5.84 2.46
N LYS A 73 10.87 6.36 3.69
CA LYS A 73 11.44 5.72 4.88
C LYS A 73 10.81 4.36 5.18
N ALA A 74 9.49 4.24 5.05
CA ALA A 74 8.79 2.98 5.24
C ALA A 74 9.24 1.92 4.21
N ALA A 75 9.32 2.29 2.94
CA ALA A 75 9.81 1.40 1.87
C ALA A 75 11.26 0.97 2.12
N ALA A 76 12.14 1.93 2.45
CA ALA A 76 13.54 1.65 2.76
C ALA A 76 13.69 0.71 3.96
N HIS A 77 12.93 0.95 5.03
CA HIS A 77 12.93 0.12 6.22
C HIS A 77 12.44 -1.30 5.94
N ALA A 78 11.34 -1.46 5.20
CA ALA A 78 10.81 -2.77 4.84
C ALA A 78 11.82 -3.58 4.01
N MET A 79 12.45 -2.95 3.01
CA MET A 79 13.49 -3.59 2.20
C MET A 79 14.70 -4.02 3.04
N GLU A 80 15.18 -3.15 3.94
CA GLU A 80 16.29 -3.47 4.83
C GLU A 80 15.92 -4.63 5.77
N TYR A 81 14.79 -4.52 6.46
CA TYR A 81 14.36 -5.49 7.44
C TYR A 81 14.22 -6.88 6.82
N LEU A 82 13.45 -6.99 5.73
CA LEU A 82 13.23 -8.25 5.03
C LEU A 82 14.53 -8.79 4.41
N GLY A 83 15.37 -7.91 3.86
CA GLY A 83 16.66 -8.28 3.27
C GLY A 83 17.69 -8.79 4.27
N ARG A 84 17.53 -8.51 5.57
CA ARG A 84 18.40 -8.99 6.65
C ARG A 84 17.89 -10.25 7.35
N LEU A 85 16.70 -10.75 7.01
CA LEU A 85 16.18 -11.97 7.62
C LEU A 85 17.04 -13.18 7.23
N ASN A 86 17.46 -13.97 8.22
CA ASN A 86 18.24 -15.19 7.99
C ASN A 86 17.46 -16.26 7.19
N ASP A 87 16.13 -16.22 7.27
CA ASP A 87 15.24 -17.16 6.61
C ASP A 87 13.96 -16.41 6.16
N LEU A 88 14.11 -15.66 5.08
CA LEU A 88 13.00 -14.89 4.48
C LEU A 88 11.86 -15.81 4.03
N GLU A 89 12.18 -16.99 3.49
CA GLU A 89 11.16 -17.93 3.02
C GLU A 89 10.29 -18.45 4.17
N LYS A 90 10.89 -18.86 5.29
CA LYS A 90 10.13 -19.25 6.47
C LYS A 90 9.35 -18.10 7.08
N TRP A 91 9.87 -16.87 7.01
CA TRP A 91 9.15 -15.70 7.50
C TRP A 91 7.91 -15.40 6.65
N LEU A 92 8.04 -15.43 5.32
CA LEU A 92 6.93 -15.21 4.39
C LEU A 92 5.94 -16.38 4.37
N TYR A 93 6.43 -17.60 4.55
CA TYR A 93 5.66 -18.83 4.44
C TYR A 93 5.89 -19.72 5.67
N PRO A 94 5.43 -19.31 6.87
CA PRO A 94 5.68 -20.05 8.10
C PRO A 94 5.06 -21.45 8.13
N GLN A 95 4.08 -21.70 7.24
CA GLN A 95 3.40 -22.98 7.05
C GLN A 95 3.83 -23.68 5.74
N GLY A 96 4.88 -23.17 5.07
CA GLY A 96 5.32 -23.60 3.75
C GLY A 96 4.52 -22.95 2.61
N ARG A 97 5.10 -22.95 1.40
CA ARG A 97 4.41 -22.45 0.20
C ARG A 97 3.27 -23.40 -0.17
N THR A 98 2.05 -22.89 -0.27
CA THR A 98 0.93 -23.65 -0.84
C THR A 98 1.14 -23.78 -2.36
N LYS A 99 1.16 -25.01 -2.87
CA LYS A 99 1.31 -25.28 -4.32
C LYS A 99 0.02 -25.08 -5.12
N ASN A 100 -1.08 -24.71 -4.46
CA ASN A 100 -2.41 -24.64 -5.05
C ASN A 100 -2.73 -23.20 -5.46
N PHE A 101 -2.02 -22.69 -6.47
CA PHE A 101 -2.44 -21.47 -7.16
C PHE A 101 -3.61 -21.79 -8.10
N GLN A 102 -4.82 -21.92 -7.54
CA GLN A 102 -6.02 -22.02 -8.36
C GLN A 102 -6.41 -20.61 -8.82
N PHE A 103 -6.36 -20.36 -10.12
CA PHE A 103 -6.98 -19.20 -10.74
C PHE A 103 -8.44 -19.07 -10.27
N LEU A 104 -8.74 -18.09 -9.42
CA LEU A 104 -10.10 -17.79 -8.98
C LEU A 104 -10.88 -17.09 -10.11
N LYS A 105 -11.23 -17.86 -11.14
CA LYS A 105 -12.07 -17.50 -12.30
C LYS A 105 -11.50 -16.41 -13.23
N PRO A 106 -11.85 -16.42 -14.53
CA PRO A 106 -11.31 -15.48 -15.52
C PRO A 106 -11.63 -14.00 -15.27
N ASN A 107 -12.64 -13.69 -14.44
CA ASN A 107 -13.29 -12.37 -14.39
C ASN A 107 -13.45 -11.78 -12.98
N HIS A 108 -12.84 -12.35 -11.93
CA HIS A 108 -12.82 -11.71 -10.61
C HIS A 108 -11.44 -11.08 -10.37
N LEU A 109 -11.31 -9.80 -10.69
CA LEU A 109 -10.17 -9.00 -10.25
C LEU A 109 -10.36 -8.76 -8.74
N TYR A 110 -9.75 -9.65 -7.95
CA TYR A 110 -9.44 -9.63 -6.52
C TYR A 110 -10.09 -8.56 -5.63
N ASN A 111 -10.70 -9.00 -4.53
CA ASN A 111 -11.15 -8.10 -3.46
C ASN A 111 -9.97 -7.77 -2.50
N PHE A 112 -9.21 -6.74 -2.85
CA PHE A 112 -7.96 -6.31 -2.19
C PHE A 112 -8.06 -6.01 -0.68
N HIS A 113 -9.26 -5.82 -0.13
CA HIS A 113 -9.40 -5.38 1.26
C HIS A 113 -9.29 -6.52 2.28
N ASN A 114 -9.42 -7.78 1.85
CA ASN A 114 -9.51 -8.94 2.75
C ASN A 114 -8.58 -10.11 2.36
N ASP A 115 -7.56 -9.86 1.53
CA ASP A 115 -6.61 -10.92 1.14
C ASP A 115 -5.57 -11.13 2.26
N PRO A 116 -5.53 -12.32 2.91
CA PRO A 116 -4.58 -12.59 3.98
C PRO A 116 -3.12 -12.63 3.48
N ASP A 117 -2.90 -12.74 2.17
CA ASP A 117 -1.57 -12.79 1.56
C ASP A 117 -1.03 -11.39 1.20
N PHE A 118 -1.81 -10.32 1.45
CA PHE A 118 -1.38 -8.94 1.29
C PHE A 118 -0.90 -8.36 2.62
N ILE A 119 0.40 -8.06 2.73
CA ILE A 119 0.99 -7.48 3.93
C ILE A 119 1.00 -5.95 3.80
N TRP A 120 0.21 -5.26 4.64
CA TRP A 120 0.31 -3.82 4.81
C TRP A 120 1.59 -3.48 5.59
N ALA A 121 2.35 -2.50 5.12
CA ALA A 121 3.43 -1.85 5.86
C ALA A 121 2.94 -0.54 6.50
#